data_AF-A0A2N1V0S7-F1
#
_entry.id   AF-A0A2N1V0S7-F1
#
_cell.length_a   1.000
_cell.length_b   1.000
_cell.length_c   1.000
_cell.angle_alpha   90.00
_cell.angle_beta   90.00
_cell.angle_gamma   90.00
#
_symmetry.space_group_name_H-M   'P 1'
#
loop_
_entity.id
_entity.type
_entity.pdbx_description
1 polymer ?
#
loop_
_entity_poly.entity_id
_entity_poly.type
_entity_poly.pdbx_seq_one_letter_code
_entity_poly.pdbx_strand_id
1 'polypeptide(L)' 'MNNKYDILVIGAGHAGIEASIAPARMGLKVGLLTMSFDNMGKPSCNPSIGGTAKGHLVRELDALGGEMPYL' A
#
# COMPACT_ATOMS: atom_id res chain seq x y z
N MET A 1 -12.68 25.07 -2.97
CA MET A 1 -12.51 23.60 -3.14
C MET A 1 -12.44 22.97 -1.77
N ASN A 2 -13.43 22.15 -1.39
CA ASN A 2 -13.44 21.47 -0.09
C ASN A 2 -12.78 20.09 -0.24
N ASN A 3 -11.45 20.07 -0.44
CA ASN A 3 -10.67 18.84 -0.57
C ASN A 3 -10.40 18.22 0.81
N LYS A 4 -11.47 17.95 1.55
CA LYS A 4 -11.37 17.17 2.78
C LYS A 4 -11.13 15.72 2.41
N TYR A 5 -10.11 15.13 3.01
CA TYR A 5 -9.85 13.70 3.03
C TYR A 5 -10.10 13.24 4.45
N ASP A 6 -10.60 12.01 4.59
CA ASP A 6 -10.73 11.38 5.90
C ASP A 6 -9.35 10.89 6.36
N ILE A 7 -8.54 10.40 5.41
CA ILE A 7 -7.19 9.90 5.65
C ILE A 7 -6.25 10.43 4.56
N LEU A 8 -5.07 10.89 4.97
CA LEU A 8 -3.98 11.27 4.08
C LEU A 8 -2.76 10.39 4.37
N VAL A 9 -2.34 9.61 3.37
CA VAL A 9 -1.17 8.73 3.44
C VAL A 9 0.00 9.42 2.75
N ILE A 10 1.14 9.53 3.44
CA ILE A 10 2.33 10.19 2.92
C ILE A 10 3.38 9.14 2.58
N GLY A 11 3.68 9.02 1.29
CA GLY A 11 4.63 8.06 0.71
C GLY A 11 3.92 6.88 0.04
N ALA A 12 4.19 6.65 -1.25
CA ALA A 12 3.60 5.55 -2.02
C ALA A 12 4.55 4.35 -2.19
N GLY A 13 5.23 3.98 -1.10
CA GLY A 13 5.94 2.69 -1.01
C GLY A 13 4.99 1.54 -0.64
N HIS A 14 5.50 0.32 -0.54
CA HIS A 14 4.71 -0.89 -0.24
C HIS A 14 3.73 -0.70 0.93
N ALA A 15 4.22 -0.15 2.06
CA ALA A 15 3.37 0.09 3.23
C ALA A 15 2.31 1.19 3.00
N GLY A 16 2.66 2.25 2.25
CA GLY A 16 1.74 3.34 1.97
C GLY A 16 0.62 2.93 1.00
N ILE A 17 0.93 2.06 0.05
CA ILE A 17 -0.07 1.48 -0.85
C ILE A 17 -1.10 0.70 -0.02
N GLU A 18 -0.67 -0.24 0.81
CA GLU A 18 -1.57 -1.01 1.70
C GLU A 18 -2.38 -0.10 2.64
N ALA A 19 -1.71 0.85 3.28
CA ALA A 19 -2.34 1.80 4.20
C ALA A 19 -3.36 2.73 3.50
N SER A 20 -3.23 2.94 2.20
CA SER A 20 -4.19 3.72 1.42
C SER A 20 -5.38 2.89 0.96
N ILE A 21 -5.16 1.64 0.58
CA ILE A 21 -6.19 0.76 0.01
C ILE A 21 -7.16 0.28 1.08
N ALA A 22 -6.66 -0.09 2.26
CA ALA A 22 -7.51 -0.58 3.35
C ALA A 22 -8.66 0.37 3.71
N PRO A 23 -8.43 1.65 4.08
CA PRO A 23 -9.51 2.60 4.35
C PRO A 23 -10.30 2.99 3.11
N ALA A 24 -9.69 3.03 1.91
CA ALA A 24 -10.42 3.32 0.68
C ALA A 24 -11.47 2.25 0.39
N ARG A 25 -11.17 0.96 0.64
CA ARG A 25 -12.12 -0.15 0.55
C ARG A 25 -13.23 -0.09 1.59
N MET A 26 -12.98 0.58 2.72
CA MET A 26 -14.01 0.88 3.74
C MET A 26 -14.91 2.07 3.37
N GLY A 27 -14.72 2.69 2.19
CA GLY A 27 -15.53 3.80 1.71
C GLY A 27 -15.08 5.18 2.18
N LEU A 28 -13.90 5.28 2.81
CA LEU A 28 -13.32 6.55 3.25
C LEU A 28 -12.66 7.28 2.08
N LYS A 29 -12.67 8.61 2.11
CA LYS A 29 -11.96 9.43 1.12
C LYS A 29 -10.49 9.54 1.48
N VAL A 30 -9.66 8.77 0.79
CA VAL A 30 -8.22 8.65 1.05
C VAL A 30 -7.41 9.42 0.01
N GLY A 31 -6.44 10.20 0.46
CA GLY A 31 -5.42 10.81 -0.39
C GLY A 31 -4.07 10.11 -0.20
N LEU A 32 -3.43 9.70 -1.29
CA LEU A 32 -2.06 9.17 -1.28
C LEU A 32 -1.12 10.18 -1.92
N LEU A 33 -0.14 10.65 -1.15
CA LEU A 33 0.87 11.60 -1.61
C LEU A 33 2.18 10.88 -1.85
N THR A 34 2.84 11.19 -2.97
CA THR A 34 4.18 10.69 -3.29
C THR A 34 5.01 11.80 -3.92
N MET A 35 6.33 11.74 -3.73
CA MET A 35 7.26 12.67 -4.38
C MET A 35 7.44 12.37 -5.88
N SER A 36 7.24 11.12 -6.29
CA SER A 36 7.35 10.68 -7.68
C SER A 36 6.40 9.52 -7.91
N PHE A 37 5.60 9.62 -8.97
CA PHE A 37 4.72 8.53 -9.40
C PHE A 37 5.50 7.36 -10.00
N ASP A 38 6.65 7.62 -10.64
CA ASP A 38 7.50 6.60 -11.26
C ASP A 38 8.13 5.64 -10.25
N ASN A 39 8.25 6.05 -8.98
CA ASN A 39 8.82 5.24 -7.91
C ASN A 39 7.76 4.57 -7.02
N MET A 40 6.48 4.68 -7.37
CA MET A 40 5.40 4.04 -6.62
C MET A 40 5.58 2.53 -6.59
N GLY A 41 5.54 1.92 -5.39
CA GLY A 41 5.65 0.47 -5.21
C GLY A 41 7.00 -0.14 -5.60
N LYS A 42 8.02 0.65 -5.90
CA LYS A 42 9.31 0.14 -6.38
C LYS A 42 10.07 -0.63 -5.28
N PRO A 43 10.52 -1.87 -5.52
CA PRO A 43 11.38 -2.59 -4.57
C PRO A 43 12.75 -1.91 -4.46
N SER A 44 13.16 -1.55 -3.25
CA SER A 44 14.41 -0.83 -2.98
C SER A 44 15.61 -1.75 -2.74
N CYS A 45 15.38 -3.02 -2.38
CA CYS A 45 16.45 -3.94 -1.96
C CYS A 45 16.67 -5.03 -3.00
N ASN A 46 15.71 -5.93 -3.16
CA ASN A 46 15.76 -7.05 -4.08
C ASN A 46 14.40 -7.28 -4.74
N PRO A 47 14.36 -7.82 -5.98
CA PRO A 47 13.12 -8.04 -6.71
C PRO A 47 12.46 -9.36 -6.25
N SER A 48 12.11 -9.45 -4.97
CA SER A 48 11.51 -10.66 -4.40
C SER A 48 10.51 -10.33 -3.31
N ILE A 49 9.30 -10.91 -3.43
CA ILE A 49 8.24 -10.84 -2.43
C ILE A 49 8.16 -12.19 -1.71
N GLY A 50 8.09 -12.16 -0.37
CA GLY A 50 7.97 -13.37 0.45
C GLY A 50 9.31 -13.99 0.88
N GLY A 51 9.32 -15.33 0.97
CA GLY A 51 10.35 -16.14 1.65
C GLY A 51 9.80 -16.85 2.89
N THR A 52 10.64 -17.57 3.63
CA THR A 52 10.21 -18.42 4.77
C THR A 52 9.42 -17.68 5.84
N ALA A 53 9.81 -16.43 6.16
CA ALA A 53 9.09 -15.60 7.13
C ALA A 53 8.11 -14.64 6.44
N LYS A 54 8.59 -13.88 5.45
CA LYS A 54 7.79 -12.84 4.80
C LYS A 54 6.63 -13.41 3.97
N GLY A 55 6.71 -14.66 3.51
CA GLY A 55 5.62 -15.32 2.78
C GLY A 55 4.36 -15.51 3.62
N HIS A 56 4.50 -15.73 4.94
CA HIS A 56 3.36 -15.74 5.85
C HIS A 56 2.70 -14.36 5.91
N LEU A 57 3.50 -13.29 6.09
CA LEU A 57 2.98 -11.92 6.11
C LEU A 57 2.26 -11.55 4.82
N VAL A 58 2.80 -11.94 3.65
CA VAL A 58 2.16 -11.69 2.36
C VAL A 58 0.80 -12.40 2.27
N ARG A 59 0.70 -13.65 2.75
CA ARG A 59 -0.58 -14.38 2.79
C ARG A 59 -1.57 -13.82 3.81
N GLU A 60 -1.08 -13.35 4.95
CA GLU A 60 -1.91 -12.67 5.95
C GLU A 60 -2.48 -11.37 5.38
N LEU A 61 -1.67 -10.59 4.66
CA LEU A 61 -2.13 -9.40 3.94
C LEU A 61 -3.19 -9.76 2.89
N ASP A 62 -2.98 -10.79 2.08
CA ASP A 62 -3.97 -11.28 1.10
C ASP A 62 -5.31 -11.63 1.77
N ALA A 63 -5.27 -12.36 2.89
CA ALA A 63 -6.46 -12.73 3.64
C ALA A 63 -7.22 -11.53 4.22
N LEU A 64 -6.51 -10.43 4.53
CA LEU A 64 -7.09 -9.16 4.97
C LEU A 64 -7.56 -8.28 3.81
N GLY A 65 -7.36 -8.71 2.56
CA GLY A 65 -7.68 -7.93 1.37
C GLY A 65 -6.65 -6.82 1.09
N GLY A 66 -5.37 -7.09 1.37
CA GLY A 66 -4.24 -6.29 0.90
C GLY A 66 -3.84 -6.65 -0.54
N GLU A 67 -2.92 -5.88 -1.13
CA GLU A 67 -2.51 -6.00 -2.54
C GLU A 67 -1.08 -6.50 -2.75
N MET A 68 -0.27 -6.65 -1.70
CA MET A 68 1.13 -7.08 -1.75
C MET A 68 1.39 -8.37 -2.54
N PRO A 69 0.51 -9.38 -2.56
CA PRO A 69 0.71 -10.56 -3.41
C PRO A 69 0.70 -10.27 -4.92
N TYR A 70 0.14 -9.13 -5.33
CA TYR A 70 -0.10 -8.74 -6.73
C TYR A 70 0.75 -7.53 -7.17
N LEU A 71 1.53 -6.93 -6.25
CA LEU A 71 2.41 -5.77 -6.47
C LEU A 71 3.81 -6.17 -6.93
#